data_AF-A0A437STZ2-F1
#
_entry.id   AF-A0A437STZ2-F1
#
_cell.length_a   1.000
_cell.length_b   1.000
_cell.length_c   1.000
_cell.angle_alpha   90.00
_cell.angle_beta   90.00
_cell.angle_gamma   90.00
#
_symmetry.space_group_name_H-M   'P 1'
#
loop_
_entity.id
_entity.type
_entity.pdbx_description
1 polymer ?
#
loop_
_entity_poly.entity_id
_entity_poly.type
_entity_poly.pdbx_seq_one_letter_code
_entity_poly.pdbx_strand_id
1 'polypeptide(L)'
;MLKVWHTIWKKPKTKILISLLALGTIFLTMSAFVQPNISDNANLLDRQTRQLIQEKNNRYWQTKEQPQIAVITVKRLNKLTPRKLNATKRICYIVVGAKGKKRNVQIFSSKDLHGAFTADTRMNILRAAANDLRSPQKATFNKGLRLVFRACATKIDQQYQYAFDKYDLTNEEQDRISHPHRVALPLALALAVIVMALIYFLGRVRKQKND
;
A
#
# COMPACT_ATOMS: atom_id res chain seq x y z
N MET A 1 82.44 -3.41 22.26
CA MET A 1 81.52 -2.37 21.77
C MET A 1 80.34 -3.05 21.06
N LEU A 2 79.10 -2.68 21.47
CA LEU A 2 77.77 -2.81 20.85
C LEU A 2 77.36 -4.13 20.16
N LYS A 3 76.33 -4.89 20.64
CA LYS A 3 74.86 -4.70 20.43
C LYS A 3 74.54 -4.40 18.94
N VAL A 4 73.71 -5.15 18.22
CA VAL A 4 72.25 -5.25 18.38
C VAL A 4 71.69 -6.44 17.59
N TRP A 5 70.68 -7.05 18.22
CA TRP A 5 69.81 -8.15 17.83
C TRP A 5 68.74 -7.67 16.83
N HIS A 6 68.52 -8.35 15.70
CA HIS A 6 67.38 -8.05 14.82
C HIS A 6 66.13 -8.81 15.25
N THR A 7 65.22 -8.08 15.90
CA THR A 7 63.92 -8.53 16.37
C THR A 7 62.93 -8.71 15.23
N ILE A 8 62.38 -9.91 15.07
CA ILE A 8 61.24 -10.22 14.20
C ILE A 8 60.01 -9.45 14.69
N TRP A 9 59.54 -8.50 13.89
CA TRP A 9 58.39 -7.66 14.19
C TRP A 9 57.08 -8.44 14.02
N LYS A 10 56.67 -9.17 15.07
CA LYS A 10 55.30 -9.72 15.16
C LYS A 10 54.33 -8.57 15.41
N LYS A 11 53.65 -8.10 14.36
CA LYS A 11 52.49 -7.19 14.51
C LYS A 11 51.42 -7.88 15.39
N PRO A 12 50.84 -7.18 16.37
CA PRO A 12 50.10 -7.84 17.43
C PRO A 12 48.68 -8.20 16.94
N LYS A 13 48.34 -9.48 17.06
CA LYS A 13 47.02 -10.08 16.76
C LYS A 13 45.86 -9.42 17.54
N THR A 14 46.16 -8.58 18.53
CA THR A 14 45.20 -7.87 19.37
C THR A 14 44.46 -6.75 18.65
N LYS A 15 45.07 -6.05 17.69
CA LYS A 15 44.38 -4.96 16.95
C LYS A 15 43.25 -5.49 16.04
N ILE A 16 43.42 -6.67 15.46
CA ILE A 16 42.41 -7.34 14.63
C ILE A 16 41.26 -7.85 15.50
N LEU A 17 41.56 -8.40 16.69
CA LEU A 17 40.54 -8.88 17.63
C LEU A 17 39.64 -7.74 18.14
N ILE A 18 40.23 -6.57 18.45
CA ILE A 18 39.48 -5.39 18.91
C ILE A 18 38.61 -4.82 17.79
N SER A 19 39.10 -4.82 16.53
CA SER A 19 38.32 -4.41 15.37
C SER A 19 37.11 -5.32 15.09
N LEU A 20 37.25 -6.64 15.32
CA LEU A 20 36.16 -7.61 15.14
C LEU A 20 35.13 -7.53 16.28
N LEU A 21 35.58 -7.30 17.52
CA LEU A 21 34.69 -7.09 18.66
C LEU A 21 33.87 -5.79 18.53
N ALA A 22 34.49 -4.71 18.04
CA ALA A 22 33.79 -3.45 17.77
C ALA A 22 32.74 -3.59 16.65
N LEU A 23 33.02 -4.37 15.60
CA LEU A 23 32.05 -4.66 14.54
C LEU A 23 30.86 -5.48 15.04
N GLY A 24 31.11 -6.46 15.91
CA GLY A 24 30.06 -7.31 16.51
C GLY A 24 29.09 -6.53 17.40
N THR A 25 29.56 -5.52 18.14
CA THR A 25 28.71 -4.70 19.01
C THR A 25 27.82 -3.72 18.24
N ILE A 26 28.24 -3.24 17.06
CA ILE A 26 27.43 -2.35 16.22
C ILE A 26 26.26 -3.12 15.58
N PHE A 27 26.44 -4.41 15.30
CA PHE A 27 25.39 -5.25 14.72
C PHE A 27 24.27 -5.59 15.72
N LEU A 28 24.58 -5.65 17.02
CA LEU A 28 23.62 -6.02 18.08
C LEU A 28 22.74 -4.84 18.54
N THR A 29 23.07 -3.58 18.24
CA THR A 29 22.29 -2.42 18.67
C THR A 29 21.34 -1.87 17.59
N MET A 30 21.35 -2.41 16.38
CA MET A 30 20.47 -1.99 15.28
C MET A 30 19.13 -2.75 15.22
N SER A 31 18.63 -3.30 16.32
CA SER A 31 17.22 -3.67 16.42
C SER A 31 16.37 -2.41 16.62
N ALA A 32 16.36 -1.53 15.63
CA ALA A 32 15.32 -0.51 15.53
C ALA A 32 13.97 -1.26 15.56
N PHE A 33 13.10 -0.93 16.51
CA PHE A 33 11.78 -1.53 16.65
C PHE A 33 10.99 -1.31 15.35
N VAL A 34 11.08 -2.24 14.41
CA VAL A 34 10.26 -2.26 13.21
C VAL A 34 8.85 -2.61 13.65
N GLN A 35 7.93 -1.69 13.42
CA GLN A 35 6.52 -1.94 13.67
C GLN A 35 6.07 -3.09 12.76
N PRO A 36 5.34 -4.10 13.27
CA PRO A 36 4.99 -5.25 12.45
C PRO A 36 4.12 -4.82 11.27
N ASN A 37 4.51 -5.19 10.05
CA ASN A 37 3.74 -4.93 8.82
C ASN A 37 2.34 -5.56 8.84
N ILE A 38 2.09 -6.49 9.76
CA ILE A 38 0.80 -7.17 9.95
C ILE A 38 0.44 -7.18 11.43
N SER A 39 -0.76 -6.68 11.76
CA SER A 39 -1.40 -6.83 13.07
C SER A 39 -2.83 -7.31 12.88
N ASP A 40 -3.07 -8.62 12.92
CA ASP A 40 -4.37 -9.21 12.56
C ASP A 40 -5.24 -9.56 13.79
N ASN A 41 -5.63 -8.58 14.58
CA ASN A 41 -6.38 -8.80 15.84
C ASN A 41 -7.83 -9.23 15.63
N ALA A 42 -8.34 -9.14 14.40
CA ALA A 42 -9.66 -9.61 14.00
C ALA A 42 -9.64 -10.95 13.23
N ASN A 43 -8.46 -11.58 13.05
CA ASN A 43 -8.28 -12.85 12.34
C ASN A 43 -8.88 -12.88 10.92
N LEU A 44 -8.73 -11.78 10.18
CA LEU A 44 -9.33 -11.61 8.86
C LEU A 44 -8.39 -12.01 7.74
N LEU A 45 -7.08 -12.01 7.95
CA LEU A 45 -6.12 -12.19 6.87
C LEU A 45 -5.94 -13.68 6.55
N ASP A 46 -5.97 -14.01 5.27
CA ASP A 46 -5.58 -15.33 4.77
C ASP A 46 -4.06 -15.42 4.53
N ARG A 47 -3.57 -16.62 4.20
CA ARG A 47 -2.14 -16.87 3.96
C ARG A 47 -1.60 -16.06 2.77
N GLN A 48 -2.35 -16.02 1.67
CA GLN A 48 -1.92 -15.35 0.44
C GLN A 48 -1.75 -13.85 0.65
N THR A 49 -2.67 -13.21 1.36
CA THR A 49 -2.61 -11.80 1.71
C THR A 49 -1.42 -11.52 2.64
N ARG A 50 -1.18 -12.38 3.64
CA ARG A 50 -0.01 -12.25 4.53
C ARG A 50 1.31 -12.35 3.77
N GLN A 51 1.43 -13.32 2.87
CA GLN A 51 2.62 -13.49 2.02
C GLN A 51 2.85 -12.27 1.13
N LEU A 52 1.82 -11.78 0.45
CA LEU A 52 1.91 -10.57 -0.37
C LEU A 52 2.38 -9.35 0.43
N ILE A 53 1.84 -9.15 1.64
CA ILE A 53 2.27 -8.05 2.52
C ILE A 53 3.74 -8.19 2.90
N GLN A 54 4.15 -9.39 3.29
CA GLN A 54 5.54 -9.66 3.70
C GLN A 54 6.51 -9.51 2.53
N GLU A 55 6.23 -10.12 1.38
CA GLU A 55 7.13 -10.08 0.22
C GLU A 55 7.33 -8.66 -0.31
N LYS A 56 6.26 -7.85 -0.43
CA LYS A 56 6.40 -6.47 -0.90
C LYS A 56 7.20 -5.62 0.10
N ASN A 57 6.90 -5.71 1.39
CA ASN A 57 7.67 -4.97 2.39
C ASN A 57 9.13 -5.46 2.49
N ASN A 58 9.39 -6.75 2.26
CA ASN A 58 10.75 -7.29 2.21
C ASN A 58 11.57 -6.69 1.07
N ARG A 59 10.93 -6.46 -0.09
CA ARG A 59 11.56 -5.73 -1.19
C ARG A 59 11.87 -4.29 -0.80
N TYR A 60 10.97 -3.60 -0.11
CA TYR A 60 11.22 -2.23 0.33
C TYR A 60 12.43 -2.09 1.27
N TRP A 61 12.76 -3.10 2.07
CA TRP A 61 14.00 -3.08 2.86
C TRP A 61 15.28 -2.94 2.03
N GLN A 62 15.21 -3.31 0.74
CA GLN A 62 16.34 -3.24 -0.19
C GLN A 62 16.39 -1.89 -0.94
N THR A 63 15.39 -1.03 -0.77
CA THR A 63 15.37 0.29 -1.42
C THR A 63 16.02 1.35 -0.54
N LYS A 64 16.35 2.50 -1.12
CA LYS A 64 17.02 3.59 -0.40
C LYS A 64 16.10 4.24 0.65
N GLU A 65 14.83 4.42 0.34
CA GLU A 65 13.88 5.11 1.20
C GLU A 65 13.22 4.17 2.20
N GLN A 66 13.19 2.86 1.91
CA GLN A 66 12.62 1.81 2.78
C GLN A 66 11.19 2.10 3.23
N PRO A 67 10.24 2.36 2.30
CA PRO A 67 8.86 2.59 2.67
C PRO A 67 8.22 1.32 3.24
N GLN A 68 7.10 1.49 3.95
CA GLN A 68 6.38 0.39 4.59
C GLN A 68 4.88 0.48 4.33
N ILE A 69 4.22 -0.68 4.23
CA ILE A 69 2.77 -0.79 4.19
C ILE A 69 2.34 -1.75 5.30
N ALA A 70 1.69 -1.19 6.32
CA ALA A 70 1.19 -1.94 7.47
C ALA A 70 -0.31 -2.23 7.32
N VAL A 71 -0.70 -3.49 7.50
CA VAL A 71 -2.11 -3.91 7.53
C VAL A 71 -2.50 -4.25 8.96
N ILE A 72 -3.46 -3.49 9.49
CA ILE A 72 -3.92 -3.61 10.88
C ILE A 72 -5.40 -3.95 10.87
N THR A 73 -5.79 -5.08 11.48
CA THR A 73 -7.19 -5.46 11.69
C THR A 73 -7.55 -5.36 13.18
N VAL A 74 -8.71 -4.78 13.48
CA VAL A 74 -9.21 -4.56 14.84
C VAL A 74 -10.69 -4.89 14.93
N LYS A 75 -11.14 -5.39 16.09
CA LYS A 75 -12.57 -5.72 16.33
C LYS A 75 -13.48 -4.49 16.39
N ARG A 76 -12.95 -3.32 16.74
CA ARG A 76 -13.71 -2.06 16.70
C ARG A 76 -12.81 -0.89 16.33
N LEU A 77 -13.35 -0.05 15.47
CA LEU A 77 -12.69 1.08 14.86
C LEU A 77 -12.90 2.34 15.76
N ASN A 78 -12.57 2.25 17.05
CA ASN A 78 -12.98 3.28 18.04
C ASN A 78 -12.03 4.48 18.10
N LYS A 79 -10.75 4.32 17.69
CA LYS A 79 -9.71 5.37 17.66
C LYS A 79 -8.78 5.08 16.48
N LEU A 80 -9.04 5.74 15.35
CA LEU A 80 -8.58 5.32 14.03
C LEU A 80 -7.40 6.04 13.45
N THR A 81 -7.10 7.21 13.97
CA THR A 81 -5.79 7.78 13.80
C THR A 81 -4.95 7.13 14.89
N PRO A 82 -4.08 6.14 14.58
CA PRO A 82 -2.96 5.88 15.46
C PRO A 82 -2.38 7.25 15.82
N ARG A 83 -2.41 7.65 17.10
CA ARG A 83 -1.69 8.86 17.54
C ARG A 83 -0.20 8.81 17.11
N LYS A 84 0.27 7.60 16.79
CA LYS A 84 1.59 7.26 16.25
C LYS A 84 1.74 7.39 14.72
N LEU A 85 0.68 7.69 13.94
CA LEU A 85 0.76 7.87 12.48
C LEU A 85 1.80 8.91 12.07
N ASN A 86 1.95 9.97 12.88
CA ASN A 86 2.87 11.07 12.61
C ASN A 86 4.31 10.78 13.07
N ALA A 87 4.55 9.72 13.84
CA ALA A 87 5.88 9.42 14.39
C ALA A 87 6.74 8.65 13.38
N THR A 88 6.12 7.86 12.51
CA THR A 88 6.81 7.01 11.52
C THR A 88 6.73 7.67 10.14
N LYS A 89 7.87 7.80 9.46
CA LYS A 89 7.95 8.31 8.08
C LYS A 89 7.79 7.17 7.07
N ARG A 90 7.44 7.52 5.82
CA ARG A 90 7.40 6.60 4.67
C ARG A 90 6.50 5.39 4.85
N ILE A 91 5.42 5.53 5.62
CA ILE A 91 4.52 4.42 5.94
C ILE A 91 3.09 4.68 5.48
N CYS A 92 2.48 3.67 4.88
CA CYS A 92 1.06 3.59 4.60
C CYS A 92 0.41 2.57 5.55
N TYR A 93 -0.72 2.93 6.14
CA TYR A 93 -1.51 2.04 7.00
C TYR A 93 -2.83 1.72 6.34
N ILE A 94 -3.13 0.43 6.20
CA ILE A 94 -4.44 -0.07 5.82
C ILE A 94 -5.08 -0.61 7.10
N VAL A 95 -6.07 0.12 7.63
CA VAL A 95 -6.73 -0.21 8.88
C VAL A 95 -8.12 -0.78 8.61
N VAL A 96 -8.37 -1.99 9.12
CA VAL A 96 -9.61 -2.74 8.94
C VAL A 96 -10.33 -2.89 10.28
N GLY A 97 -11.58 -2.45 10.33
CA GLY A 97 -12.46 -2.56 11.49
C GLY A 97 -13.52 -3.61 11.25
N ALA A 98 -13.64 -4.55 12.18
CA ALA A 98 -14.51 -5.71 12.05
C ALA A 98 -15.49 -5.81 13.20
N LYS A 99 -16.73 -5.31 13.00
CA LYS A 99 -17.83 -5.47 13.95
C LYS A 99 -18.83 -6.50 13.41
N GLY A 100 -18.76 -7.74 13.90
CA GLY A 100 -19.59 -8.84 13.41
C GLY A 100 -19.29 -9.13 11.93
N LYS A 101 -20.29 -9.02 11.05
CA LYS A 101 -20.14 -9.15 9.59
C LYS A 101 -19.75 -7.84 8.89
N LYS A 102 -19.86 -6.69 9.58
CA LYS A 102 -19.52 -5.40 9.00
C LYS A 102 -18.01 -5.19 9.00
N ARG A 103 -17.49 -4.65 7.89
CA ARG A 103 -16.09 -4.31 7.67
C ARG A 103 -16.00 -2.86 7.24
N ASN A 104 -15.06 -2.12 7.80
CA ASN A 104 -14.72 -0.77 7.37
C ASN A 104 -13.21 -0.69 7.16
N VAL A 105 -12.76 -0.22 6.01
CA VAL A 105 -11.36 -0.16 5.63
C VAL A 105 -10.98 1.30 5.40
N GLN A 106 -9.87 1.72 5.98
CA GLN A 106 -9.34 3.08 5.85
C GLN A 106 -7.86 3.03 5.51
N ILE A 107 -7.42 3.99 4.70
CA ILE A 107 -6.03 4.14 4.31
C ILE A 107 -5.52 5.41 4.98
N PHE A 108 -4.42 5.30 5.70
CA PHE A 108 -3.68 6.43 6.25
C PHE A 108 -2.27 6.41 5.71
N SER A 109 -1.61 7.56 5.70
CA SER A 109 -0.21 7.65 5.28
C SER A 109 0.51 8.66 6.15
N SER A 110 1.81 8.49 6.28
CA SER A 110 2.68 9.52 6.83
C SER A 110 2.66 10.77 5.94
N LYS A 111 3.03 11.92 6.51
CA LYS A 111 2.96 13.23 5.84
C LYS A 111 3.75 13.29 4.54
N ASP A 112 4.90 12.64 4.50
CA ASP A 112 5.80 12.57 3.34
C ASP A 112 5.23 11.77 2.15
N LEU A 113 4.21 10.94 2.38
CA LEU A 113 3.49 10.21 1.35
C LEU A 113 2.16 10.90 0.95
N HIS A 114 1.92 12.13 1.38
CA HIS A 114 0.65 12.82 1.11
C HIS A 114 0.37 12.99 -0.39
N GLY A 115 1.39 13.25 -1.21
CA GLY A 115 1.23 13.34 -2.68
C GLY A 115 0.73 12.04 -3.30
N ALA A 116 1.25 10.90 -2.84
CA ALA A 116 0.84 9.57 -3.29
C ALA A 116 -0.56 9.18 -2.79
N PHE A 117 -0.96 9.70 -1.63
CA PHE A 117 -2.25 9.42 -1.01
C PHE A 117 -3.00 10.73 -0.75
N THR A 118 -3.61 11.29 -1.78
CA THR A 118 -4.61 12.36 -1.63
C THR A 118 -5.93 11.80 -1.08
N ALA A 119 -6.87 12.65 -0.66
CA ALA A 119 -8.20 12.18 -0.26
C ALA A 119 -8.89 11.40 -1.39
N ASP A 120 -8.83 11.91 -2.61
CA ASP A 120 -9.40 11.27 -3.80
C ASP A 120 -8.73 9.95 -4.12
N THR A 121 -7.39 9.89 -4.06
CA THR A 121 -6.65 8.66 -4.33
C THR A 121 -7.07 7.55 -3.36
N ARG A 122 -7.12 7.84 -2.05
CA ARG A 122 -7.59 6.87 -1.05
C ARG A 122 -9.03 6.42 -1.33
N MET A 123 -9.91 7.37 -1.63
CA MET A 123 -11.31 7.09 -1.90
C MET A 123 -11.49 6.19 -3.13
N ASN A 124 -10.77 6.48 -4.21
CA ASN A 124 -10.82 5.73 -5.46
C ASN A 124 -10.32 4.28 -5.29
N ILE A 125 -9.22 4.09 -4.56
CA ILE A 125 -8.71 2.75 -4.21
C ILE A 125 -9.77 1.96 -3.43
N LEU A 126 -10.38 2.57 -2.40
CA LEU A 126 -11.39 1.91 -1.59
C LEU A 126 -12.68 1.62 -2.38
N ARG A 127 -13.09 2.51 -3.27
CA ARG A 127 -14.26 2.32 -4.16
C ARG A 127 -14.06 1.15 -5.11
N ALA A 128 -12.89 1.04 -5.75
CA ALA A 128 -12.59 -0.04 -6.68
C ALA A 128 -12.67 -1.44 -6.02
N ALA A 129 -12.32 -1.53 -4.74
CA ALA A 129 -12.38 -2.77 -3.97
C ALA A 129 -13.70 -2.95 -3.16
N ALA A 130 -14.64 -2.00 -3.23
CA ALA A 130 -15.67 -1.86 -2.21
C ALA A 130 -16.63 -3.05 -2.11
N ASN A 131 -16.94 -3.71 -3.23
CA ASN A 131 -17.82 -4.89 -3.25
C ASN A 131 -17.16 -6.06 -2.49
N ASP A 132 -15.89 -6.31 -2.77
CA ASP A 132 -15.13 -7.37 -2.13
C ASP A 132 -14.88 -7.05 -0.65
N LEU A 133 -14.56 -5.81 -0.30
CA LEU A 133 -14.29 -5.37 1.08
C LEU A 133 -15.53 -5.42 2.00
N ARG A 134 -16.74 -5.36 1.44
CA ARG A 134 -17.99 -5.49 2.21
C ARG A 134 -18.41 -6.94 2.43
N SER A 135 -17.77 -7.88 1.73
CA SER A 135 -18.15 -9.30 1.82
C SER A 135 -17.86 -9.87 3.22
N PRO A 136 -18.80 -10.63 3.80
CA PRO A 136 -18.55 -11.36 5.04
C PRO A 136 -17.68 -12.61 4.82
N GLN A 137 -17.55 -13.09 3.58
CA GLN A 137 -16.70 -14.24 3.24
C GLN A 137 -15.23 -13.83 3.30
N LYS A 138 -14.44 -14.54 4.11
CA LYS A 138 -13.01 -14.25 4.31
C LYS A 138 -12.23 -14.22 3.00
N ALA A 139 -12.48 -15.16 2.08
CA ALA A 139 -11.78 -15.22 0.79
C ALA A 139 -12.06 -13.98 -0.08
N THR A 140 -13.33 -13.62 -0.27
CA THR A 140 -13.73 -12.44 -1.05
C THR A 140 -13.23 -11.15 -0.41
N PHE A 141 -13.32 -11.02 0.92
CA PHE A 141 -12.75 -9.90 1.65
C PHE A 141 -11.24 -9.75 1.38
N ASN A 142 -10.49 -10.85 1.45
CA ASN A 142 -9.05 -10.83 1.21
C ASN A 142 -8.69 -10.50 -0.24
N LYS A 143 -9.51 -10.90 -1.22
CA LYS A 143 -9.36 -10.45 -2.62
C LYS A 143 -9.41 -8.92 -2.72
N GLY A 144 -10.41 -8.29 -2.10
CA GLY A 144 -10.52 -6.83 -2.04
C GLY A 144 -9.35 -6.19 -1.30
N LEU A 145 -8.92 -6.78 -0.18
CA LEU A 145 -7.81 -6.26 0.60
C LEU A 145 -6.47 -6.34 -0.14
N ARG A 146 -6.24 -7.41 -0.92
CA ARG A 146 -5.07 -7.50 -1.82
C ARG A 146 -5.11 -6.40 -2.88
N LEU A 147 -6.27 -6.12 -3.48
CA LEU A 147 -6.38 -5.00 -4.43
C LEU A 147 -6.00 -3.66 -3.79
N VAL A 148 -6.51 -3.38 -2.58
CA VAL A 148 -6.15 -2.17 -1.82
C VAL A 148 -4.66 -2.11 -1.54
N PHE A 149 -4.06 -3.22 -1.08
CA PHE A 149 -2.63 -3.28 -0.80
C PHE A 149 -1.80 -3.03 -2.06
N ARG A 150 -2.10 -3.73 -3.15
CA ARG A 150 -1.41 -3.57 -4.44
C ARG A 150 -1.50 -2.12 -4.94
N ALA A 151 -2.69 -1.50 -4.84
CA ALA A 151 -2.86 -0.10 -5.20
C ALA A 151 -2.01 0.85 -4.34
N CYS A 152 -1.91 0.60 -3.03
CA CYS A 152 -1.04 1.37 -2.14
C CYS A 152 0.45 1.19 -2.48
N ALA A 153 0.86 -0.04 -2.77
CA ALA A 153 2.22 -0.37 -3.21
C ALA A 153 2.56 0.37 -4.51
N THR A 154 1.70 0.32 -5.51
CA THR A 154 1.91 1.03 -6.78
C THR A 154 2.01 2.54 -6.59
N LYS A 155 1.22 3.15 -5.69
CA LYS A 155 1.34 4.58 -5.40
C LYS A 155 2.66 4.95 -4.73
N ILE A 156 3.16 4.09 -3.84
CA ILE A 156 4.49 4.27 -3.21
C ILE A 156 5.59 4.12 -4.26
N ASP A 157 5.50 3.10 -5.12
CA ASP A 157 6.50 2.85 -6.16
C ASP A 157 6.53 3.98 -7.18
N GLN A 158 5.38 4.54 -7.55
CA GLN A 158 5.29 5.75 -8.38
C GLN A 158 5.94 6.96 -7.71
N GLN A 159 5.66 7.18 -6.41
CA GLN A 159 6.17 8.32 -5.65
C GLN A 159 7.70 8.30 -5.54
N TYR A 160 8.31 7.13 -5.40
CA TYR A 160 9.76 6.96 -5.30
C TYR A 160 10.43 6.49 -6.59
N GLN A 161 9.67 6.39 -7.68
CA GLN A 161 10.15 5.95 -9.00
C GLN A 161 10.83 4.57 -8.98
N TYR A 162 10.28 3.64 -8.18
CA TYR A 162 10.75 2.27 -8.14
C TYR A 162 10.20 1.46 -9.32
N ALA A 163 10.98 0.47 -9.77
CA ALA A 163 10.52 -0.48 -10.77
C ALA A 163 9.36 -1.32 -10.20
N PHE A 164 8.28 -1.41 -10.97
CA PHE A 164 7.11 -2.23 -10.63
C PHE A 164 7.45 -3.72 -10.61
N ASP A 165 6.64 -4.48 -9.89
CA ASP A 165 6.75 -5.92 -9.76
C ASP A 165 5.39 -6.64 -9.83
N LYS A 166 5.40 -7.96 -9.59
CA LYS A 166 4.21 -8.81 -9.64
C LYS A 166 3.10 -8.40 -8.66
N TYR A 167 3.39 -7.56 -7.67
CA TYR A 167 2.44 -7.03 -6.70
C TYR A 167 1.96 -5.62 -7.03
N ASP A 168 2.49 -4.99 -8.06
CA ASP A 168 1.95 -3.73 -8.56
C ASP A 168 0.73 -3.96 -9.46
N LEU A 169 -0.06 -2.91 -9.61
CA LEU A 169 -1.20 -2.90 -10.51
C LEU A 169 -0.75 -2.74 -11.96
N THR A 170 -1.40 -3.46 -12.88
CA THR A 170 -1.23 -3.20 -14.31
C THR A 170 -1.79 -1.83 -14.68
N ASN A 171 -1.44 -1.33 -15.87
CA ASN A 171 -1.94 -0.04 -16.34
C ASN A 171 -3.48 -0.02 -16.40
N GLU A 172 -4.09 -1.13 -16.84
CA GLU A 172 -5.55 -1.28 -16.91
C GLU A 172 -6.20 -1.27 -15.52
N GLU A 173 -5.57 -1.92 -14.53
CA GLU A 173 -6.03 -1.88 -13.14
C GLU A 173 -5.92 -0.46 -12.57
N GLN A 174 -4.82 0.25 -12.84
CA GLN A 174 -4.63 1.64 -12.40
C GLN A 174 -5.62 2.59 -13.04
N ASP A 175 -5.93 2.41 -14.32
CA ASP A 175 -6.90 3.22 -15.06
C ASP A 175 -8.31 3.04 -14.48
N ARG A 176 -8.69 1.80 -14.15
CA ARG A 176 -9.98 1.51 -13.49
C ARG A 176 -10.10 2.17 -12.12
N ILE A 177 -9.00 2.22 -11.36
CA ILE A 177 -8.99 2.91 -10.06
C ILE A 177 -9.06 4.43 -10.25
N SER A 178 -8.28 4.99 -11.18
CA SER A 178 -8.18 6.44 -11.37
C SER A 178 -9.43 7.03 -12.04
N HIS A 179 -10.12 6.24 -12.86
CA HIS A 179 -11.31 6.65 -13.60
C HIS A 179 -12.48 5.66 -13.41
N PRO A 180 -13.09 5.61 -12.21
CA PRO A 180 -14.13 4.63 -11.89
C PRO A 180 -15.41 4.77 -12.73
N HIS A 181 -15.59 5.89 -13.44
CA HIS A 181 -16.77 6.21 -14.25
C HIS A 181 -16.50 6.25 -15.77
N ARG A 182 -15.35 5.76 -16.26
CA ARG A 182 -15.19 5.59 -17.72
C ARG A 182 -16.12 4.48 -18.21
N VAL A 183 -17.31 4.88 -18.66
CA VAL A 183 -18.14 4.08 -19.54
C VAL A 183 -17.31 3.70 -20.76
N ALA A 184 -17.36 2.43 -21.17
CA ALA A 184 -16.70 2.00 -22.40
C ALA A 184 -17.20 2.90 -23.55
N LEU A 185 -16.30 3.33 -24.43
CA LEU A 185 -16.61 4.20 -25.57
C LEU A 185 -17.85 3.75 -26.38
N PRO A 186 -18.06 2.44 -26.63
CA PRO A 186 -19.28 1.94 -27.28
C PRO A 186 -20.57 2.21 -26.48
N LEU A 187 -20.51 2.11 -25.15
CA LEU A 187 -21.65 2.37 -24.26
C LEU A 187 -21.97 3.86 -24.17
N ALA A 188 -20.95 4.72 -24.17
CA ALA A 188 -21.13 6.17 -24.23
C ALA A 188 -21.81 6.60 -25.54
N LEU A 189 -21.38 6.03 -26.67
CA LEU A 189 -21.98 6.26 -27.98
C LEU A 189 -23.44 5.78 -28.02
N ALA A 190 -23.73 4.58 -27.50
CA ALA A 190 -25.09 4.06 -27.44
C ALA A 190 -26.03 4.97 -26.65
N LEU A 191 -25.60 5.46 -25.48
CA LEU A 191 -26.38 6.41 -24.67
C LEU A 191 -26.61 7.74 -25.40
N ALA A 192 -25.59 8.25 -26.11
CA ALA A 192 -25.73 9.48 -26.89
C ALA A 192 -26.79 9.34 -27.99
N VAL A 193 -26.81 8.21 -28.70
CA VAL A 193 -27.82 7.93 -29.74
C VAL A 193 -29.23 7.86 -29.14
N ILE A 194 -29.39 7.19 -27.99
CA ILE A 194 -30.69 7.10 -27.31
C ILE A 194 -31.20 8.48 -26.88
N VAL A 195 -30.35 9.32 -26.29
CA VAL A 195 -30.70 10.68 -25.88
C VAL A 195 -31.09 11.53 -27.09
N MET A 196 -30.33 11.44 -28.20
CA MET A 196 -30.64 12.15 -29.44
C MET A 196 -31.98 11.71 -30.05
N ALA A 197 -32.28 10.41 -30.04
CA ALA A 197 -33.57 9.90 -30.50
C ALA A 197 -34.73 10.42 -29.63
N LEU A 198 -34.57 10.42 -28.30
CA LEU A 198 -35.58 10.96 -27.39
C LEU A 198 -35.83 12.45 -27.62
N ILE A 199 -34.77 13.25 -27.80
CA ILE A 199 -34.90 14.68 -28.12
C ILE A 199 -35.65 14.88 -29.44
N TYR A 200 -35.33 14.10 -30.47
CA TYR A 200 -35.99 14.17 -31.77
C TYR A 200 -37.49 13.83 -31.67
N PHE A 201 -37.84 12.73 -31.00
CA PHE A 201 -39.24 12.31 -30.83
C PHE A 201 -40.03 13.30 -29.97
N LEU A 202 -39.47 13.78 -28.86
CA LEU A 202 -40.13 14.76 -27.99
C LEU A 202 -40.29 16.13 -28.70
N GLY A 203 -39.30 16.54 -29.50
CA GLY A 203 -39.38 17.74 -30.34
C GLY A 203 -40.51 17.64 -31.37
N ARG A 204 -40.70 16.46 -31.98
CA ARG A 204 -41.77 16.22 -32.97
C ARG A 204 -43.16 16.24 -32.34
N VAL A 205 -43.33 15.61 -31.18
CA VAL A 205 -44.61 15.61 -30.41
C VAL A 205 -44.97 17.03 -29.97
N ARG A 206 -43.98 17.82 -29.55
CA ARG A 206 -44.22 19.21 -29.14
C ARG A 206 -44.62 20.11 -30.31
N LYS A 207 -44.10 19.84 -31.51
CA LYS A 207 -44.46 20.57 -32.74
C LYS A 207 -45.91 20.26 -33.18
N GLN A 208 -46.32 18.99 -33.14
CA GLN A 208 -47.71 18.59 -33.47
C GLN A 208 -48.78 19.11 -32.51
N LYS A 209 -48.42 19.53 -31.29
CA LYS A 209 -49.37 20.09 -30.31
C LYS A 209 -49.58 21.60 -30.48
N ASN A 210 -48.71 22.27 -31.24
CA ASN A 210 -48.71 23.72 -31.43
C ASN A 210 -49.19 24.15 -32.84
N ASP A 211 -49.57 23.17 -33.68
CA ASP A 211 -50.31 23.35 -34.93
C ASP A 211 -51.78 22.96 -34.68
#